data_AF-A0A367IQB3-F1
#
_entry.id   AF-A0A367IQB3-F1
#
_cell.length_a   1.000
_cell.length_b   1.000
_cell.length_c   1.000
_cell.angle_alpha   90.00
_cell.angle_beta   90.00
_cell.angle_gamma   90.00
#
_symmetry.space_group_name_H-M   'P 1'
#
loop_
_entity.id
_entity.type
_entity.pdbx_description
1 polymer ?
#
loop_
_entity_poly.entity_id
_entity_poly.type
_entity_poly.pdbx_seq_one_letter_code
_entity_poly.pdbx_strand_id
1 'polypeptide(L)'
;MEAPPLDILETSKEKFVNLLSGLDDTQFHSFEEFVRSALQEYHGQIHHHHDTAEDMETEEHDGSFQPVNDLKMMRLGRIIKDLRTRVPMSAEAPGEKTTIPDTPEFKGYTEQNTVHVDGFLFSEEDVDDLVEEGKMSRNYCLDCQSRNVAPLNFISHSASVLQLQFLYQVALADKVKDKVIVDVGSRLGAVLYAGHLFTRARKLIGVEINAWFSQLQQDMVKKYKMDDRVQVMCKDVQTVPELLSKEADVVIMNNVFQFFNELPIQQQIWKFIRAETKKKPGLLLVTLPSLQDQLKEAGLSANKLLKGWVKEVKLDYEGGWFQEINEDELEEIKQVHLYKVV
;
A
#
# COMPACT_ATOMS: atom_id res chain seq x y z
N MET A 1 -39.16 27.31 15.20
CA MET A 1 -38.86 26.31 14.17
C MET A 1 -37.74 26.87 13.33
N GLU A 2 -36.50 26.56 13.69
CA GLU A 2 -35.35 26.87 12.85
C GLU A 2 -35.38 25.93 11.65
N ALA A 3 -35.17 26.49 10.45
CA ALA A 3 -35.07 25.71 9.22
C ALA A 3 -33.85 24.78 9.30
N PRO A 4 -33.92 23.56 8.75
CA PRO A 4 -32.77 22.67 8.72
C PRO A 4 -31.62 23.35 7.95
N PRO A 5 -30.35 23.15 8.36
CA PRO A 5 -29.22 23.69 7.64
C PRO A 5 -29.24 23.14 6.21
N LEU A 6 -29.16 24.04 5.23
CA LEU A 6 -29.06 23.69 3.82
C LEU A 6 -27.84 22.79 3.60
N ASP A 7 -28.06 21.62 3.04
CA ASP A 7 -26.99 20.76 2.56
C ASP A 7 -26.34 21.44 1.35
N ILE A 8 -25.23 22.14 1.60
CA ILE A 8 -24.48 22.89 0.61
C ILE A 8 -23.99 21.96 -0.50
N LEU A 9 -23.66 20.70 -0.18
CA LEU A 9 -23.17 19.74 -1.15
C LEU A 9 -24.28 19.33 -2.11
N GLU A 10 -25.44 18.93 -1.60
CA GLU A 10 -26.57 18.53 -2.44
C GLU A 10 -27.10 19.72 -3.26
N THR A 11 -27.20 20.91 -2.66
CA THR A 11 -27.56 22.14 -3.37
C THR A 11 -26.57 22.47 -4.49
N SER A 12 -25.27 22.18 -4.30
CA SER A 12 -24.24 22.43 -5.30
C SER A 12 -24.26 21.39 -6.42
N LYS A 13 -24.50 20.11 -6.11
CA LYS A 13 -24.68 19.04 -7.09
C LYS A 13 -25.86 19.34 -8.01
N GLU A 14 -27.00 19.72 -7.44
CA GLU A 14 -28.20 20.05 -8.21
C GLU A 14 -27.96 21.25 -9.14
N LYS A 15 -27.30 22.31 -8.65
CA LYS A 15 -26.92 23.46 -9.48
C LYS A 15 -25.95 23.06 -10.59
N PHE A 16 -25.01 22.16 -10.32
CA PHE A 16 -24.06 21.68 -11.33
C PHE A 16 -24.77 20.89 -12.43
N VAL A 17 -25.67 19.97 -12.07
CA VAL A 17 -26.47 19.20 -13.04
C VAL A 17 -27.35 20.12 -13.88
N ASN A 18 -27.96 21.14 -13.27
CA ASN A 18 -28.75 22.15 -13.99
C ASN A 18 -27.93 23.02 -14.94
N LEU A 19 -26.64 23.24 -14.67
CA LEU A 19 -25.74 23.90 -15.61
C LEU A 19 -25.44 22.99 -16.81
N LEU A 20 -25.22 21.69 -16.58
CA LEU A 20 -24.94 20.72 -17.65
C LEU A 20 -26.13 20.50 -18.57
N SER A 21 -27.36 20.47 -18.03
CA SER A 21 -28.58 20.23 -18.81
C SER A 21 -28.92 21.35 -19.79
N GLY A 22 -28.31 22.53 -19.64
CA GLY A 22 -28.49 23.68 -20.52
C GLY A 22 -27.52 23.74 -21.71
N LEU A 23 -26.60 22.79 -21.84
CA LEU A 23 -25.56 22.79 -22.87
C LEU A 23 -25.90 21.85 -24.03
N ASP A 24 -25.56 22.27 -25.25
CA ASP A 24 -25.49 21.35 -26.40
C ASP A 24 -24.18 20.54 -26.43
N ASP A 25 -24.08 19.52 -27.28
CA ASP A 25 -22.93 18.60 -27.34
C ASP A 25 -21.59 19.33 -27.54
N THR A 26 -21.56 20.36 -28.39
CA THR A 26 -20.34 21.14 -28.63
C THR A 26 -19.95 22.03 -27.45
N GLN A 27 -20.95 22.64 -26.80
CA GLN A 27 -20.76 23.44 -25.60
C GLN A 27 -20.35 22.59 -24.41
N PHE A 28 -20.89 21.37 -24.30
CA PHE A 28 -20.56 20.43 -23.25
C PHE A 28 -19.07 20.08 -23.24
N HIS A 29 -18.50 19.73 -24.40
CA HIS A 29 -17.07 19.40 -24.49
C HIS A 29 -16.17 20.58 -24.09
N SER A 30 -16.50 21.79 -24.55
CA SER A 30 -15.76 23.01 -24.17
C SER A 30 -15.92 23.33 -22.68
N PHE A 31 -17.11 23.10 -22.12
CA PHE A 31 -17.38 23.31 -20.71
C PHE A 31 -16.68 22.27 -19.84
N GLU A 32 -16.59 21.02 -20.29
CA GLU A 32 -15.85 19.95 -19.61
C GLU A 32 -14.36 20.30 -19.48
N GLU A 33 -13.74 20.75 -20.59
CA GLU A 33 -12.34 21.22 -20.58
C GLU A 33 -12.15 22.40 -19.60
N PHE A 34 -13.08 23.35 -19.62
CA PHE A 34 -13.09 24.47 -18.68
C PHE A 34 -13.18 24.01 -17.23
N VAL A 35 -14.12 23.12 -16.88
CA VAL A 35 -14.29 22.60 -15.52
C VAL A 35 -13.03 21.86 -15.06
N ARG A 36 -12.42 21.05 -15.93
CA ARG A 36 -11.15 20.36 -15.63
C ARG A 36 -10.03 21.36 -15.33
N SER A 37 -9.89 22.41 -16.15
CA SER A 37 -8.91 23.47 -15.94
C SER A 37 -9.19 24.28 -14.66
N ALA A 38 -10.45 24.65 -14.41
CA ALA A 38 -10.86 25.43 -13.25
C ALA A 38 -10.66 24.65 -11.94
N LEU A 39 -10.95 23.34 -11.94
CA LEU A 39 -10.64 22.46 -10.80
C LEU A 39 -9.13 22.40 -10.58
N GLN A 40 -8.32 22.28 -11.63
CA GLN A 40 -6.87 22.25 -11.52
C GLN A 40 -6.31 23.57 -10.97
N GLU A 41 -6.85 24.72 -11.41
CA GLU A 41 -6.48 26.05 -10.93
C GLU A 41 -6.91 26.26 -9.47
N TYR A 42 -8.15 25.91 -9.12
CA TYR A 42 -8.65 25.99 -7.75
C TYR A 42 -7.84 25.13 -6.78
N HIS A 43 -7.46 23.92 -7.20
CA HIS A 43 -6.53 23.09 -6.43
C HIS A 43 -5.17 23.78 -6.30
N GLY A 44 -4.64 24.39 -7.37
CA GLY A 44 -3.40 25.17 -7.33
C GLY A 44 -3.46 26.36 -6.36
N GLN A 45 -4.62 27.02 -6.24
CA GLN A 45 -4.85 28.15 -5.35
C GLN A 45 -4.98 27.72 -3.87
N ILE A 46 -5.67 26.61 -3.58
CA ILE A 46 -5.66 25.99 -2.23
C ILE A 46 -4.22 25.66 -1.84
N HIS A 47 -3.44 25.10 -2.77
CA HIS A 47 -2.04 24.76 -2.54
C HIS A 47 -1.08 25.95 -2.46
N HIS A 48 -1.46 27.14 -2.91
CA HIS A 48 -0.65 28.36 -2.78
C HIS A 48 -1.01 29.20 -1.55
N HIS A 49 -2.21 29.03 -0.97
CA HIS A 49 -2.66 29.78 0.20
C HIS A 49 -2.70 28.99 1.52
N HIS A 50 -2.46 27.67 1.51
CA HIS A 50 -2.47 26.82 2.72
C HIS A 50 -1.18 26.00 2.94
N ASP A 51 -0.02 26.47 2.45
CA ASP A 51 1.31 25.97 2.91
C ASP A 51 1.69 26.50 4.31
N THR A 52 0.70 26.85 5.13
CA THR A 52 0.83 27.03 6.58
C THR A 52 -0.07 26.03 7.27
N ALA A 53 0.57 25.10 7.99
CA ALA A 53 0.19 24.23 9.11
C ALA A 53 -1.29 24.02 9.55
N GLU A 54 -2.24 24.88 9.23
CA GLU A 54 -3.57 24.97 9.87
C GLU A 54 -4.59 23.94 9.35
N ASP A 55 -4.51 23.46 8.10
CA ASP A 55 -5.44 22.42 7.60
C ASP A 55 -5.18 21.01 8.18
N MET A 56 -4.08 20.85 8.94
CA MET A 56 -3.85 19.64 9.73
C MET A 56 -4.31 19.77 11.18
N GLU A 57 -4.78 20.93 11.64
CA GLU A 57 -4.98 21.20 13.08
C GLU A 57 -6.38 20.94 13.63
N THR A 58 -7.40 20.63 12.82
CA THR A 58 -8.79 20.52 13.35
C THR A 58 -9.37 19.12 13.53
N GLU A 59 -8.67 18.05 13.15
CA GLU A 59 -9.14 16.68 13.49
C GLU A 59 -8.54 16.24 14.84
N GLU A 60 -9.24 16.56 15.93
CA GLU A 60 -9.07 15.88 17.22
C GLU A 60 -9.42 14.40 17.03
N HIS A 61 -8.41 13.53 17.06
CA HIS A 61 -8.58 12.09 16.91
C HIS A 61 -8.89 11.51 18.29
N ASP A 62 -10.16 11.26 18.59
CA ASP A 62 -10.62 10.65 19.86
C ASP A 62 -10.35 9.13 19.94
N GLY A 63 -9.70 8.58 18.92
CA GLY A 63 -9.40 7.14 18.79
C GLY A 63 -10.50 6.35 18.06
N SER A 64 -11.58 7.00 17.62
CA SER A 64 -12.57 6.40 16.72
C SER A 64 -11.98 6.14 15.32
N PHE A 65 -12.51 5.11 14.65
CA PHE A 65 -12.18 4.87 13.25
C PHE A 65 -12.70 6.01 12.39
N GLN A 66 -11.84 6.55 11.53
CA GLN A 66 -12.16 7.58 10.56
C GLN A 66 -11.78 7.07 9.16
N PRO A 67 -12.74 6.95 8.23
CA PRO A 67 -12.43 6.56 6.85
C PRO A 67 -11.48 7.58 6.19
N VAL A 68 -10.63 7.12 5.26
CA VAL A 68 -9.78 8.03 4.48
C VAL A 68 -10.71 8.84 3.61
N ASN A 69 -10.62 10.17 3.70
CA ASN A 69 -11.43 11.03 2.84
C ASN A 69 -11.11 10.84 1.35
N ASP A 70 -12.10 11.09 0.50
CA ASP A 70 -12.01 10.88 -0.95
C ASP A 70 -10.86 11.67 -1.59
N LEU A 71 -10.49 12.82 -1.04
CA LEU A 71 -9.39 13.62 -1.57
C LEU A 71 -8.04 12.89 -1.43
N LYS A 72 -7.78 12.27 -0.28
CA LYS A 72 -6.59 11.46 -0.05
C LYS A 72 -6.59 10.22 -0.95
N MET A 73 -7.75 9.58 -1.12
CA MET A 73 -7.90 8.44 -2.03
C MET A 73 -7.68 8.83 -3.50
N MET A 74 -8.22 9.96 -3.95
CA MET A 74 -7.96 10.49 -5.30
C MET A 74 -6.48 10.79 -5.53
N ARG A 75 -5.78 11.33 -4.52
CA ARG A 75 -4.32 11.55 -4.60
C ARG A 75 -3.57 10.23 -4.72
N LEU A 76 -3.92 9.22 -3.92
CA LEU A 76 -3.33 7.89 -4.02
C LEU A 76 -3.58 7.26 -5.40
N GLY A 77 -4.80 7.38 -5.94
CA GLY A 77 -5.13 6.90 -7.29
C GLY A 77 -4.29 7.56 -8.39
N ARG A 78 -3.95 8.85 -8.26
CA ARG A 78 -3.02 9.53 -9.18
C ARG A 78 -1.60 8.96 -9.09
N ILE A 79 -1.11 8.71 -7.87
CA ILE A 79 0.19 8.07 -7.65
C ILE A 79 0.23 6.69 -8.31
N ILE A 80 -0.80 5.87 -8.10
CA ILE A 80 -0.94 4.54 -8.71
C ILE A 80 -0.93 4.64 -10.23
N LYS A 81 -1.75 5.53 -10.80
CA LYS A 81 -1.81 5.73 -12.26
C LYS A 81 -0.45 6.11 -12.84
N ASP A 82 0.28 7.01 -12.19
CA ASP A 82 1.63 7.39 -12.62
C ASP A 82 2.62 6.22 -12.53
N LEU A 83 2.57 5.43 -11.46
CA LEU A 83 3.42 4.24 -11.31
C LEU A 83 3.15 3.23 -12.43
N ARG A 84 1.89 2.98 -12.78
CA ARG A 84 1.50 2.09 -13.91
C ARG A 84 2.14 2.52 -15.23
N THR A 85 2.45 3.81 -15.43
CA THR A 85 3.16 4.28 -16.65
C THR A 85 4.67 4.04 -16.64
N ARG A 86 5.24 3.73 -15.47
CA ARG A 86 6.69 3.62 -15.25
C ARG A 86 7.17 2.20 -15.02
N VAL A 87 6.26 1.27 -14.76
CA VAL A 87 6.58 -0.13 -14.46
C VAL A 87 5.82 -1.06 -15.40
N PRO A 88 6.34 -2.26 -15.71
CA PRO A 88 5.55 -3.27 -16.41
C PRO A 88 4.38 -3.73 -15.56
N MET A 89 3.42 -4.44 -16.14
CA MET A 89 2.25 -4.97 -15.42
C MET A 89 2.64 -5.89 -14.25
N SER A 90 3.73 -6.64 -14.38
CA SER A 90 4.31 -7.46 -13.29
C SER A 90 4.92 -6.64 -12.14
N ALA A 91 5.04 -5.32 -12.33
CA ALA A 91 5.68 -4.36 -11.44
C ALA A 91 7.10 -4.74 -11.03
N GLU A 92 7.82 -5.42 -11.92
CA GLU A 92 9.21 -5.80 -11.71
C GLU A 92 10.18 -4.71 -12.18
N ALA A 93 11.28 -4.56 -11.46
CA ALA A 93 12.38 -3.71 -11.90
C ALA A 93 13.13 -4.36 -13.10
N PRO A 94 13.80 -3.55 -13.95
CA PRO A 94 14.62 -4.10 -15.03
C PRO A 94 15.65 -5.11 -14.53
N GLY A 95 15.52 -6.37 -14.97
CA GLY A 95 16.43 -7.46 -14.58
C GLY A 95 16.24 -7.99 -13.16
N GLU A 96 15.16 -7.61 -12.47
CA GLU A 96 14.76 -8.24 -11.22
C GLU A 96 14.50 -9.73 -11.46
N LYS A 97 14.93 -10.56 -10.50
CA LYS A 97 14.68 -11.99 -10.52
C LYS A 97 13.81 -12.32 -9.32
N THR A 98 12.57 -12.68 -9.61
CA THR A 98 11.65 -13.26 -8.63
C THR A 98 11.72 -14.78 -8.73
N THR A 99 11.60 -15.47 -7.60
CA THR A 99 11.50 -16.93 -7.55
C THR A 99 10.19 -17.30 -6.91
N ILE A 100 9.44 -18.21 -7.53
CA ILE A 100 8.27 -18.82 -6.90
C ILE A 100 8.78 -19.74 -5.77
N PRO A 101 8.44 -19.48 -4.49
CA PRO A 101 8.94 -20.27 -3.37
C PRO A 101 8.49 -21.73 -3.48
N ASP A 102 9.38 -22.67 -3.16
CA ASP A 102 9.04 -24.09 -3.06
C ASP A 102 8.36 -24.38 -1.71
N THR A 103 7.14 -23.86 -1.54
CA THR A 103 6.31 -24.04 -0.35
C THR A 103 5.03 -24.80 -0.70
N PRO A 104 4.32 -25.39 0.30
CA PRO A 104 3.05 -26.06 0.04
C PRO A 104 2.00 -25.19 -0.64
N GLU A 105 2.04 -23.88 -0.42
CA GLU A 105 1.11 -22.89 -1.00
C GLU A 105 1.30 -22.73 -2.51
N PHE A 106 2.55 -22.59 -2.97
CA PHE A 106 2.88 -22.43 -4.40
C PHE A 106 3.16 -23.76 -5.11
N LYS A 107 2.72 -24.88 -4.52
CA LYS A 107 2.98 -26.20 -5.09
C LYS A 107 2.33 -26.33 -6.48
N GLY A 108 3.15 -26.56 -7.50
CA GLY A 108 2.71 -26.72 -8.88
C GLY A 108 2.65 -25.42 -9.68
N TYR A 109 3.01 -24.29 -9.06
CA TYR A 109 3.17 -23.02 -9.75
C TYR A 109 4.48 -23.04 -10.56
N THR A 110 4.43 -22.53 -11.77
CA THR A 110 5.55 -22.40 -12.70
C THR A 110 5.49 -21.04 -13.40
N GLU A 111 6.61 -20.62 -14.00
CA GLU A 111 6.64 -19.41 -14.83
C GLU A 111 5.63 -19.42 -15.98
N GLN A 112 5.22 -20.60 -16.47
CA GLN A 112 4.26 -20.71 -17.57
C GLN A 112 2.80 -20.61 -17.11
N ASN A 113 2.51 -20.94 -15.85
CA ASN A 113 1.14 -20.98 -15.33
C ASN A 113 0.87 -19.91 -14.25
N THR A 114 1.79 -18.98 -14.05
CA THR A 114 1.71 -17.93 -13.02
C THR A 114 1.85 -16.56 -13.65
N VAL A 115 0.98 -15.63 -13.25
CA VAL A 115 1.02 -14.21 -13.61
C VAL A 115 1.26 -13.42 -12.33
N HIS A 116 2.24 -12.52 -12.39
CA HIS A 116 2.47 -11.56 -11.31
C HIS A 116 1.65 -10.31 -11.59
N VAL A 117 0.79 -9.94 -10.64
CA VAL A 117 0.00 -8.71 -10.68
C VAL A 117 0.15 -8.03 -9.34
N ASP A 118 0.62 -6.79 -9.36
CA ASP A 118 0.89 -6.04 -8.14
C ASP A 118 -0.41 -5.47 -7.56
N GLY A 119 -0.81 -5.95 -6.38
CA GLY A 119 -2.08 -5.58 -5.74
C GLY A 119 -2.15 -4.13 -5.26
N PHE A 120 -1.02 -3.41 -5.16
CA PHE A 120 -1.07 -1.96 -4.95
C PHE A 120 -1.43 -1.24 -6.25
N LEU A 121 -0.91 -1.75 -7.37
CA LEU A 121 -1.13 -1.13 -8.66
C LEU A 121 -2.45 -1.52 -9.30
N PHE A 122 -2.98 -2.73 -9.12
CA PHE A 122 -4.17 -3.21 -9.81
C PHE A 122 -5.11 -3.87 -8.81
N SER A 123 -6.36 -3.41 -8.74
CA SER A 123 -7.44 -4.12 -8.04
C SER A 123 -7.90 -5.34 -8.85
N GLU A 124 -8.73 -6.20 -8.25
CA GLU A 124 -9.39 -7.28 -9.00
C GLU A 124 -10.26 -6.73 -10.15
N GLU A 125 -10.93 -5.60 -9.94
CA GLU A 125 -11.69 -4.91 -11.00
C GLU A 125 -10.76 -4.44 -12.14
N ASP A 126 -9.60 -3.86 -11.83
CA ASP A 126 -8.61 -3.48 -12.85
C ASP A 126 -8.13 -4.72 -13.63
N VAL A 127 -7.98 -5.87 -12.96
CA VAL A 127 -7.59 -7.14 -13.61
C VAL A 127 -8.69 -7.63 -14.54
N ASP A 128 -9.95 -7.56 -14.11
CA ASP A 128 -11.10 -7.93 -14.95
C ASP A 128 -11.21 -7.04 -16.19
N ASP A 129 -11.08 -5.73 -16.04
CA ASP A 129 -11.04 -4.79 -17.15
C ASP A 129 -9.91 -5.13 -18.15
N LEU A 130 -8.71 -5.45 -17.66
CA LEU A 130 -7.59 -5.86 -18.51
C LEU A 130 -7.87 -7.17 -19.27
N VAL A 131 -8.61 -8.08 -18.67
CA VAL A 131 -9.02 -9.35 -19.30
C VAL A 131 -10.08 -9.11 -20.36
N GLU A 132 -11.08 -8.27 -20.08
CA GLU A 132 -12.14 -7.89 -21.01
C GLU A 132 -11.58 -7.14 -22.23
N GLU A 133 -10.61 -6.25 -22.02
CA GLU A 133 -9.89 -5.54 -23.08
C GLU A 133 -8.92 -6.43 -23.88
N GLY A 134 -8.74 -7.71 -23.48
CA GLY A 134 -7.83 -8.66 -24.12
C GLY A 134 -6.34 -8.34 -23.89
N LYS A 135 -6.02 -7.52 -22.89
CA LYS A 135 -4.64 -7.19 -22.48
C LYS A 135 -4.05 -8.21 -21.51
N MET A 136 -4.90 -9.02 -20.88
CA MET A 136 -4.54 -10.10 -19.97
C MET A 136 -5.43 -11.33 -20.24
N SER A 137 -5.00 -12.51 -19.79
CA SER A 137 -5.84 -13.72 -19.77
C SER A 137 -5.89 -14.28 -18.35
N ARG A 138 -7.06 -14.75 -17.90
CA ARG A 138 -7.21 -15.56 -16.67
C ARG A 138 -6.86 -17.04 -16.89
N ASN A 139 -6.60 -17.46 -18.13
CA ASN A 139 -6.31 -18.85 -18.47
C ASN A 139 -5.05 -18.98 -19.36
N TYR A 140 -4.35 -20.11 -19.22
CA TYR A 140 -3.27 -20.51 -20.12
C TYR A 140 -3.65 -21.77 -20.91
N CYS A 141 -3.02 -21.93 -22.07
CA CYS A 141 -3.30 -23.03 -22.98
C CYS A 141 -2.49 -24.27 -22.59
N LEU A 142 -3.15 -25.41 -22.42
CA LEU A 142 -2.50 -26.69 -22.12
C LEU A 142 -1.86 -27.31 -23.38
N ASP A 143 -2.45 -27.05 -24.56
CA ASP A 143 -1.94 -27.47 -25.87
C ASP A 143 -1.96 -26.28 -26.82
N CYS A 144 -0.81 -25.74 -27.26
CA CYS A 144 -0.76 -24.46 -27.98
C CYS A 144 -1.76 -24.37 -29.16
N GLN A 145 -2.48 -23.24 -29.26
CA GLN A 145 -3.56 -22.97 -30.23
C GLN A 145 -4.82 -23.84 -30.08
N SER A 146 -4.97 -24.59 -28.98
CA SER A 146 -6.20 -25.30 -28.67
C SER A 146 -7.16 -24.46 -27.82
N ARG A 147 -8.39 -24.96 -27.66
CA ARG A 147 -9.35 -24.49 -26.65
C ARG A 147 -9.21 -25.22 -25.31
N ASN A 148 -8.20 -26.08 -25.17
CA ASN A 148 -7.90 -26.78 -23.94
C ASN A 148 -7.09 -25.83 -23.05
N VAL A 149 -7.76 -25.21 -22.08
CA VAL A 149 -7.19 -24.17 -21.23
C VAL A 149 -7.38 -24.51 -19.75
N ALA A 150 -6.50 -23.98 -18.91
CA ALA A 150 -6.59 -24.05 -17.46
C ALA A 150 -6.38 -22.65 -16.84
N PRO A 151 -6.89 -22.40 -15.62
CA PRO A 151 -6.70 -21.12 -14.93
C PRO A 151 -5.22 -20.81 -14.70
N LEU A 152 -4.85 -19.54 -14.83
CA LEU A 152 -3.57 -19.00 -14.40
C LEU A 152 -3.59 -18.75 -12.89
N ASN A 153 -2.45 -18.94 -12.25
CA ASN A 153 -2.22 -18.54 -10.87
C ASN A 153 -1.85 -17.05 -10.82
N PHE A 154 -2.44 -16.28 -9.91
CA PHE A 154 -2.13 -14.87 -9.73
C PHE A 154 -1.36 -14.67 -8.42
N ILE A 155 -0.22 -13.97 -8.48
CA ILE A 155 0.58 -13.65 -7.29
C ILE A 155 0.78 -12.13 -7.21
N SER A 156 0.44 -11.55 -6.07
CA SER A 156 0.83 -10.19 -5.69
C SER A 156 2.02 -10.19 -4.72
N HIS A 157 2.95 -9.26 -4.96
CA HIS A 157 4.10 -9.03 -4.08
C HIS A 157 3.95 -7.77 -3.21
N SER A 158 2.84 -7.05 -3.35
CA SER A 158 2.62 -5.76 -2.71
C SER A 158 1.33 -5.76 -1.91
N ALA A 159 1.30 -4.93 -0.87
CA ALA A 159 0.10 -4.72 -0.09
C ALA A 159 -0.92 -3.94 -0.94
N SER A 160 -2.16 -4.39 -1.00
CA SER A 160 -3.20 -3.66 -1.72
C SER A 160 -3.59 -2.35 -1.03
N VAL A 161 -4.35 -1.53 -1.75
CA VAL A 161 -4.92 -0.31 -1.18
C VAL A 161 -5.79 -0.62 0.04
N LEU A 162 -6.59 -1.69 -0.01
CA LEU A 162 -7.45 -2.10 1.10
C LEU A 162 -6.61 -2.55 2.32
N GLN A 163 -5.55 -3.32 2.11
CA GLN A 163 -4.63 -3.71 3.18
C GLN A 163 -3.92 -2.49 3.81
N LEU A 164 -3.53 -1.50 2.99
CA LEU A 164 -2.91 -0.26 3.47
C LEU A 164 -3.89 0.61 4.27
N GLN A 165 -5.15 0.67 3.85
CA GLN A 165 -6.23 1.30 4.60
C GLN A 165 -6.41 0.61 5.96
N PHE A 166 -6.56 -0.72 5.98
CA PHE A 166 -6.68 -1.47 7.23
C PHE A 166 -5.46 -1.28 8.14
N LEU A 167 -4.25 -1.35 7.58
CA LEU A 167 -2.99 -1.16 8.29
C LEU A 167 -2.96 0.19 9.01
N TYR A 168 -3.23 1.29 8.30
CA TYR A 168 -3.07 2.62 8.88
C TYR A 168 -4.27 3.10 9.69
N GLN A 169 -5.49 2.73 9.32
CA GLN A 169 -6.70 3.25 9.96
C GLN A 169 -7.20 2.37 11.10
N VAL A 170 -6.91 1.07 11.07
CA VAL A 170 -7.39 0.10 12.07
C VAL A 170 -6.23 -0.45 12.89
N ALA A 171 -5.24 -1.08 12.25
CA ALA A 171 -4.18 -1.77 12.97
C ALA A 171 -3.28 -0.79 13.74
N LEU A 172 -2.81 0.26 13.06
CA LEU A 172 -1.98 1.31 13.67
C LEU A 172 -2.84 2.44 14.22
N ALA A 173 -3.84 2.90 13.46
CA ALA A 173 -4.77 3.96 13.85
C ALA A 173 -4.03 5.17 14.48
N ASP A 174 -4.38 5.53 15.71
CA ASP A 174 -3.80 6.62 16.49
C ASP A 174 -2.34 6.39 16.95
N LYS A 175 -1.83 5.15 16.89
CA LYS A 175 -0.52 4.77 17.46
C LYS A 175 0.68 5.35 16.72
N VAL A 176 0.46 5.92 15.53
CA VAL A 176 1.52 6.42 14.65
C VAL A 176 1.70 7.94 14.68
N LYS A 177 0.85 8.69 15.38
CA LYS A 177 1.01 10.14 15.49
C LYS A 177 2.39 10.48 16.07
N ASP A 178 3.11 11.36 15.38
CA ASP A 178 4.46 11.82 15.74
C ASP A 178 5.52 10.70 15.83
N LYS A 179 5.24 9.51 15.26
CA LYS A 179 6.15 8.35 15.25
C LYS A 179 7.00 8.26 14.00
N VAL A 180 8.08 7.47 14.10
CA VAL A 180 8.89 7.06 12.95
C VAL A 180 8.43 5.69 12.47
N ILE A 181 7.98 5.63 11.22
CA ILE A 181 7.61 4.39 10.54
C ILE A 181 8.74 4.01 9.59
N VAL A 182 9.20 2.77 9.66
CA VAL A 182 10.20 2.21 8.76
C VAL A 182 9.56 1.10 7.94
N ASP A 183 9.64 1.22 6.62
CA ASP A 183 9.19 0.22 5.66
C ASP A 183 10.44 -0.48 5.08
N VAL A 184 10.59 -1.77 5.38
CA VAL A 184 11.74 -2.57 4.92
C VAL A 184 11.35 -3.25 3.61
N GLY A 185 12.17 -3.13 2.57
CA GLY A 185 11.85 -3.65 1.25
C GLY A 185 10.72 -2.87 0.57
N SER A 186 10.84 -1.54 0.53
CA SER A 186 9.73 -0.66 0.17
C SER A 186 9.27 -0.72 -1.29
N ARG A 187 10.00 -1.39 -2.20
CA ARG A 187 9.69 -1.60 -3.63
C ARG A 187 9.05 -0.39 -4.34
N LEU A 188 7.75 -0.39 -4.57
CA LEU A 188 7.07 0.71 -5.28
C LEU A 188 6.83 1.94 -4.40
N GLY A 189 6.94 1.81 -3.07
CA GLY A 189 6.69 2.86 -2.09
C GLY A 189 5.25 2.89 -1.55
N ALA A 190 4.46 1.85 -1.78
CA ALA A 190 3.04 1.78 -1.43
C ALA A 190 2.76 2.17 0.04
N VAL A 191 3.50 1.55 0.97
CA VAL A 191 3.43 1.83 2.42
C VAL A 191 3.80 3.28 2.73
N LEU A 192 4.78 3.86 2.03
CA LEU A 192 5.22 5.23 2.25
C LEU A 192 4.19 6.25 1.77
N TYR A 193 3.61 6.04 0.58
CA TYR A 193 2.63 6.96 -0.01
C TYR A 193 1.32 6.94 0.77
N ALA A 194 0.81 5.74 1.07
CA ALA A 194 -0.37 5.58 1.91
C ALA A 194 -0.11 6.17 3.31
N GLY A 195 1.05 5.89 3.91
CA GLY A 195 1.39 6.41 5.23
C GLY A 195 1.50 7.94 5.28
N HIS A 196 2.04 8.58 4.22
CA HIS A 196 2.07 10.04 4.12
C HIS A 196 0.67 10.64 4.07
N LEU A 197 -0.22 10.06 3.28
CA LEU A 197 -1.59 10.54 3.08
C LEU A 197 -2.51 10.25 4.28
N PHE A 198 -2.38 9.07 4.88
CA PHE A 198 -3.35 8.55 5.85
C PHE A 198 -2.97 8.86 7.29
N THR A 199 -1.72 9.26 7.56
CA THR A 199 -1.23 9.40 8.93
C THR A 199 -0.54 10.73 9.20
N ARG A 200 -0.47 11.07 10.48
CA ARG A 200 0.37 12.14 11.02
C ARG A 200 1.68 11.60 11.60
N ALA A 201 2.24 10.54 11.01
CA ALA A 201 3.57 10.06 11.37
C ALA A 201 4.59 11.17 11.18
N ARG A 202 5.52 11.32 12.13
CA ARG A 202 6.59 12.33 12.05
C ARG A 202 7.48 12.08 10.85
N LYS A 203 7.77 10.81 10.56
CA LYS A 203 8.68 10.42 9.48
C LYS A 203 8.35 9.03 8.97
N LEU A 204 8.39 8.86 7.65
CA LEU A 204 8.26 7.57 6.97
C LEU A 204 9.57 7.27 6.24
N ILE A 205 10.19 6.14 6.53
CA ILE A 205 11.51 5.79 5.99
C ILE A 205 11.41 4.47 5.25
N GLY A 206 11.53 4.51 3.93
CA GLY A 206 11.67 3.30 3.10
C GLY A 206 13.12 2.87 3.01
N VAL A 207 13.41 1.59 3.25
CA VAL A 207 14.71 0.97 3.01
C VAL A 207 14.56 0.01 1.85
N GLU A 208 15.23 0.29 0.74
CA GLU A 208 15.16 -0.50 -0.49
C GLU A 208 16.57 -0.77 -1.01
N ILE A 209 16.87 -2.02 -1.33
CA ILE A 209 18.19 -2.43 -1.82
C ILE A 209 18.32 -2.22 -3.33
N ASN A 210 17.22 -2.34 -4.07
CA ASN A 210 17.18 -2.16 -5.51
C ASN A 210 17.20 -0.66 -5.86
N ALA A 211 18.29 -0.23 -6.49
CA ALA A 211 18.49 1.18 -6.84
C ALA A 211 17.45 1.73 -7.81
N TRP A 212 16.87 0.89 -8.69
CA TRP A 212 15.83 1.32 -9.62
C TRP A 212 14.54 1.65 -8.87
N PHE A 213 14.10 0.78 -7.95
CA PHE A 213 12.95 1.05 -7.08
C PHE A 213 13.20 2.27 -6.19
N SER A 214 14.39 2.36 -5.59
CA SER A 214 14.75 3.52 -4.78
C SER A 214 14.67 4.84 -5.57
N GLN A 215 15.17 4.84 -6.81
CA GLN A 215 15.09 6.02 -7.67
C GLN A 215 13.65 6.34 -8.08
N LEU A 216 12.85 5.33 -8.45
CA LEU A 216 11.43 5.47 -8.76
C LEU A 216 10.70 6.11 -7.57
N GLN A 217 10.91 5.61 -6.35
CA GLN A 217 10.30 6.17 -5.14
C GLN A 217 10.72 7.62 -4.90
N GLN A 218 12.01 7.95 -5.05
CA GLN A 218 12.50 9.32 -4.89
C GLN A 218 11.85 10.29 -5.89
N ASP A 219 11.70 9.87 -7.15
CA ASP A 219 11.03 10.68 -8.17
C ASP A 219 9.56 10.92 -7.80
N MET A 220 8.85 9.90 -7.32
CA MET A 220 7.45 9.97 -6.92
C MET A 220 7.27 10.85 -5.68
N VAL A 221 8.11 10.67 -4.65
CA VAL A 221 8.13 11.51 -3.45
C VAL A 221 8.29 12.98 -3.82
N LYS A 222 9.24 13.30 -4.70
CA LYS A 222 9.45 14.67 -5.17
C LYS A 222 8.29 15.20 -6.01
N LYS A 223 7.76 14.40 -6.94
CA LYS A 223 6.62 14.78 -7.81
C LYS A 223 5.38 15.15 -6.99
N TYR A 224 5.12 14.40 -5.93
CA TYR A 224 3.96 14.57 -5.06
C TYR A 224 4.24 15.39 -3.78
N LYS A 225 5.44 15.99 -3.67
CA LYS A 225 5.86 16.84 -2.54
C LYS A 225 5.70 16.16 -1.18
N MET A 226 6.13 14.90 -1.09
CA MET A 226 6.06 14.10 0.14
C MET A 226 7.39 14.10 0.92
N ASP A 227 8.39 14.85 0.45
CA ASP A 227 9.72 14.94 1.05
C ASP A 227 9.76 15.71 2.38
N ASP A 228 8.63 16.30 2.80
CA ASP A 228 8.45 16.86 4.14
C ASP A 228 8.65 15.81 5.24
N ARG A 229 8.23 14.55 4.98
CA ARG A 229 8.27 13.46 5.96
C ARG A 229 8.68 12.10 5.40
N VAL A 230 8.64 11.89 4.07
CA VAL A 230 9.07 10.64 3.45
C VAL A 230 10.56 10.71 3.09
N GLN A 231 11.31 9.69 3.51
CA GLN A 231 12.70 9.47 3.15
C GLN A 231 12.87 8.09 2.54
N VAL A 232 13.61 7.99 1.44
CA VAL A 232 13.97 6.72 0.80
C VAL A 232 15.47 6.48 0.96
N MET A 233 15.84 5.28 1.43
CA MET A 233 17.23 4.86 1.63
C MET A 233 17.56 3.70 0.70
N CYS A 234 18.38 3.95 -0.32
CA CYS A 234 18.93 2.91 -1.20
C CYS A 234 20.01 2.10 -0.46
N LYS A 235 19.62 1.17 0.42
CA LYS A 235 20.54 0.41 1.28
C LYS A 235 19.99 -0.99 1.58
N ASP A 236 20.89 -1.93 1.88
CA ASP A 236 20.53 -3.15 2.60
C ASP A 236 20.19 -2.79 4.05
N VAL A 237 19.03 -3.24 4.54
CA VAL A 237 18.58 -3.04 5.92
C VAL A 237 19.59 -3.51 6.97
N GLN A 238 20.38 -4.55 6.65
CA GLN A 238 21.44 -5.07 7.50
C GLN A 238 22.58 -4.07 7.75
N THR A 239 22.69 -3.04 6.92
CA THR A 239 23.72 -1.99 7.02
C THR A 239 23.26 -0.78 7.84
N VAL A 240 22.01 -0.78 8.32
CA VAL A 240 21.42 0.34 9.09
C VAL A 240 20.82 -0.13 10.43
N PRO A 241 21.60 -0.80 11.31
CA PRO A 241 21.09 -1.35 12.57
C PRO A 241 20.49 -0.30 13.52
N GLU A 242 21.02 0.92 13.50
CA GLU A 242 20.54 2.01 14.37
C GLU A 242 19.12 2.46 13.99
N LEU A 243 18.75 2.33 12.72
CA LEU A 243 17.40 2.64 12.26
C LEU A 243 16.37 1.75 12.98
N LEU A 244 16.64 0.45 13.11
CA LEU A 244 15.73 -0.49 13.79
C LEU A 244 15.88 -0.46 15.31
N SER A 245 17.10 -0.31 15.82
CA SER A 245 17.38 -0.43 17.27
C SER A 245 17.17 0.85 18.06
N LYS A 246 17.13 2.02 17.41
CA LYS A 246 17.03 3.33 18.09
C LYS A 246 15.92 4.20 17.51
N GLU A 247 15.83 4.32 16.19
CA GLU A 247 14.97 5.33 15.54
C GLU A 247 13.52 4.87 15.34
N ALA A 248 13.30 3.68 14.77
CA ALA A 248 11.98 3.19 14.38
C ALA A 248 11.05 3.00 15.58
N ASP A 249 9.83 3.52 15.50
CA ASP A 249 8.77 3.22 16.47
C ASP A 249 7.82 2.14 15.92
N VAL A 250 7.66 2.12 14.60
CA VAL A 250 6.96 1.08 13.84
C VAL A 250 7.87 0.58 12.73
N VAL A 251 7.94 -0.75 12.55
CA VAL A 251 8.61 -1.40 11.42
C VAL A 251 7.58 -2.22 10.65
N ILE A 252 7.45 -1.96 9.36
CA ILE A 252 6.54 -2.64 8.44
C ILE A 252 7.36 -3.52 7.50
N MET A 253 6.95 -4.77 7.33
CA MET A 253 7.56 -5.75 6.42
C MET A 253 6.46 -6.48 5.65
N ASN A 254 6.26 -6.10 4.39
CA ASN A 254 5.31 -6.74 3.48
C ASN A 254 6.06 -7.61 2.45
N ASN A 255 5.91 -8.94 2.54
CA ASN A 255 6.42 -9.91 1.57
C ASN A 255 7.91 -9.75 1.19
N VAL A 256 8.73 -9.35 2.15
CA VAL A 256 10.03 -8.72 1.88
C VAL A 256 11.14 -9.65 1.38
N PHE A 257 11.07 -10.96 1.65
CA PHE A 257 12.24 -11.83 1.43
C PHE A 257 11.98 -13.07 0.58
N GLN A 258 10.82 -13.73 0.70
CA GLN A 258 10.61 -15.09 0.19
C GLN A 258 10.74 -15.21 -1.33
N PHE A 259 10.31 -14.19 -2.08
CA PHE A 259 10.39 -14.14 -3.54
C PHE A 259 11.71 -13.61 -4.09
N PHE A 260 12.51 -12.94 -3.24
CA PHE A 260 13.63 -12.10 -3.67
C PHE A 260 15.00 -12.63 -3.23
N ASN A 261 15.03 -13.54 -2.26
CA ASN A 261 16.27 -14.01 -1.66
C ASN A 261 16.26 -15.53 -1.46
N GLU A 262 17.44 -16.15 -1.57
CA GLU A 262 17.61 -17.56 -1.22
C GLU A 262 17.49 -17.77 0.31
N LEU A 263 17.04 -18.97 0.72
CA LEU A 263 16.82 -19.30 2.14
C LEU A 263 17.95 -18.89 3.09
N PRO A 264 19.25 -19.12 2.78
CA PRO A 264 20.32 -18.70 3.69
C PRO A 264 20.35 -17.18 3.95
N ILE A 265 20.05 -16.39 2.93
CA ILE A 265 20.01 -14.92 3.01
C ILE A 265 18.78 -14.49 3.81
N GLN A 266 17.60 -15.08 3.54
CA GLN A 266 16.39 -14.83 4.33
C GLN A 266 16.63 -15.09 5.82
N GLN A 267 17.27 -16.21 6.16
CA GLN A 267 17.61 -16.56 7.54
C GLN A 267 18.56 -15.56 8.20
N GLN A 268 19.54 -15.06 7.45
CA GLN A 268 20.47 -14.05 7.94
C GLN A 268 19.73 -12.74 8.25
N ILE A 269 18.90 -12.28 7.32
CA ILE A 269 18.12 -11.05 7.49
C ILE A 269 17.17 -11.19 8.69
N TRP A 270 16.44 -12.30 8.83
CA TRP A 270 15.56 -12.52 9.98
C TRP A 270 16.29 -12.51 11.33
N LYS A 271 17.50 -13.09 11.38
CA LYS A 271 18.34 -13.05 12.58
C LYS A 271 18.75 -11.61 12.90
N PHE A 272 19.10 -10.82 11.88
CA PHE A 272 19.43 -9.41 12.02
C PHE A 272 18.24 -8.58 12.49
N ILE A 273 17.10 -8.64 11.81
CA ILE A 273 15.86 -7.92 12.17
C ILE A 273 15.49 -8.20 13.61
N ARG A 274 15.49 -9.47 14.01
CA ARG A 274 15.22 -9.87 15.39
C ARG A 274 16.26 -9.30 16.37
N ALA A 275 17.55 -9.37 16.05
CA ALA A 275 18.61 -8.91 16.93
C ALA A 275 18.52 -7.39 17.17
N GLU A 276 18.21 -6.61 16.15
CA GLU A 276 18.14 -5.16 16.23
C GLU A 276 16.83 -4.66 16.83
N THR A 277 15.68 -5.19 16.40
CA THR A 277 14.37 -4.78 16.95
C THR A 277 14.24 -5.11 18.44
N LYS A 278 14.82 -6.23 18.90
CA LYS A 278 14.86 -6.59 20.33
C LYS A 278 15.49 -5.55 21.24
N LYS A 279 16.36 -4.68 20.70
CA LYS A 279 17.01 -3.63 21.49
C LYS A 279 16.05 -2.48 21.81
N LYS A 280 14.86 -2.44 21.18
CA LYS A 280 13.83 -1.42 21.38
C LYS A 280 12.50 -2.05 21.83
N PRO A 281 12.37 -2.44 23.12
CA PRO A 281 11.09 -2.89 23.66
C PRO A 281 9.98 -1.86 23.45
N GLY A 282 8.79 -2.33 23.09
CA GLY A 282 7.65 -1.48 22.77
C GLY A 282 7.55 -1.03 21.30
N LEU A 283 8.58 -1.28 20.47
CA LEU A 283 8.49 -1.14 19.01
C LEU A 283 7.32 -1.97 18.48
N LEU A 284 6.56 -1.40 17.55
CA LEU A 284 5.51 -2.11 16.83
C LEU A 284 6.08 -2.71 15.54
N LEU A 285 5.76 -3.98 15.29
CA LEU A 285 6.13 -4.68 14.08
C LEU A 285 4.85 -5.04 13.33
N VAL A 286 4.74 -4.63 12.08
CA VAL A 286 3.65 -5.03 11.19
C VAL A 286 4.21 -5.94 10.13
N THR A 287 3.56 -7.09 9.91
CA THR A 287 3.99 -8.04 8.87
C THR A 287 2.81 -8.50 8.03
N LEU A 288 3.05 -8.63 6.74
CA LEU A 288 2.12 -9.21 5.76
C LEU A 288 2.89 -10.23 4.94
N PRO A 289 2.62 -11.55 5.02
CA PRO A 289 1.69 -12.25 5.92
C PRO A 289 2.24 -12.33 7.36
N SER A 290 1.70 -13.23 8.19
CA SER A 290 2.10 -13.41 9.58
C SER A 290 3.63 -13.63 9.74
N LEU A 291 4.20 -13.06 10.80
CA LEU A 291 5.63 -13.27 11.11
C LEU A 291 5.91 -14.75 11.38
N GLN A 292 4.93 -15.49 11.90
CA GLN A 292 5.06 -16.92 12.13
C GLN A 292 5.28 -17.67 10.80
N ASP A 293 4.53 -17.34 9.76
CA ASP A 293 4.62 -18.03 8.48
C ASP A 293 5.88 -17.64 7.71
N GLN A 294 6.22 -16.34 7.69
CA GLN A 294 7.47 -15.86 7.08
C GLN A 294 8.72 -16.51 7.72
N LEU A 295 8.70 -16.77 9.04
CA LEU A 295 9.80 -17.48 9.71
C LEU A 295 9.81 -18.97 9.36
N LYS A 296 8.66 -19.62 9.23
CA LYS A 296 8.58 -21.04 8.84
C LYS A 296 9.09 -21.23 7.41
N GLU A 297 8.67 -20.36 6.49
CA GLU A 297 9.10 -20.36 5.09
C GLU A 297 10.61 -20.19 4.96
N ALA A 298 11.21 -19.33 5.79
CA ALA A 298 12.66 -19.19 5.88
C ALA A 298 13.36 -20.42 6.53
N GLY A 299 12.64 -21.49 6.87
CA GLY A 299 13.19 -22.68 7.51
C GLY A 299 13.59 -22.47 8.98
N LEU A 300 13.04 -21.45 9.65
CA LEU A 300 13.34 -21.11 11.03
C LEU A 300 12.28 -21.63 12.00
N SER A 301 12.70 -21.93 13.23
CA SER A 301 11.78 -22.33 14.30
C SER A 301 11.00 -21.10 14.82
N ALA A 302 9.86 -20.80 14.19
CA ALA A 302 9.02 -19.65 14.52
C ALA A 302 8.68 -19.60 16.03
N ASN A 303 8.16 -20.69 16.60
CA ASN A 303 7.80 -20.77 18.03
C ASN A 303 8.97 -20.42 18.96
N LYS A 304 10.20 -20.83 18.61
CA LYS A 304 11.40 -20.54 19.40
C LYS A 304 11.83 -19.08 19.24
N LEU A 305 11.73 -18.52 18.04
CA LEU A 305 12.19 -17.16 17.75
C LEU A 305 11.25 -16.09 18.27
N LEU A 306 9.94 -16.30 18.13
CA LEU A 306 8.89 -15.41 18.62
C LEU A 306 8.91 -15.30 20.14
N LYS A 307 9.19 -16.41 20.84
CA LYS A 307 9.27 -16.44 22.30
C LYS A 307 10.32 -15.45 22.82
N GLY A 308 9.85 -14.48 23.60
CA GLY A 308 10.69 -13.42 24.17
C GLY A 308 11.26 -12.46 23.12
N TRP A 309 10.65 -12.38 21.94
CA TRP A 309 10.92 -11.35 20.94
C TRP A 309 9.71 -10.44 20.77
N VAL A 310 8.54 -11.02 20.50
CA VAL A 310 7.32 -10.26 20.24
C VAL A 310 6.12 -10.87 20.94
N LYS A 311 5.09 -10.07 21.15
CA LYS A 311 3.71 -10.48 21.46
C LYS A 311 2.80 -9.99 20.34
N GLU A 312 1.99 -10.88 19.78
CA GLU A 312 0.97 -10.50 18.81
C GLU A 312 -0.12 -9.66 19.46
N VAL A 313 -0.56 -8.62 18.76
CA VAL A 313 -1.68 -7.77 19.14
C VAL A 313 -2.88 -8.26 18.36
N LYS A 314 -3.95 -8.64 19.08
CA LYS A 314 -5.19 -9.06 18.43
C LYS A 314 -5.81 -7.87 17.72
N LEU A 315 -5.95 -7.96 16.40
CA LEU A 315 -6.66 -6.99 15.58
C LEU A 315 -8.13 -7.40 15.44
N ASP A 316 -8.98 -6.41 15.23
CA ASP A 316 -10.39 -6.60 14.95
C ASP A 316 -10.61 -6.55 13.43
N TYR A 317 -10.69 -7.70 12.78
CA TYR A 317 -10.88 -7.79 11.32
C TYR A 317 -12.36 -7.68 10.92
N GLU A 318 -13.28 -7.97 11.84
CA GLU A 318 -14.72 -8.08 11.57
C GLU A 318 -15.51 -6.89 12.15
N GLY A 319 -14.82 -5.80 12.53
CA GLY A 319 -15.40 -4.61 13.13
C GLY A 319 -16.28 -3.76 12.20
N GLY A 320 -16.50 -4.18 10.95
CA GLY A 320 -17.31 -3.44 9.97
C GLY A 320 -16.69 -2.12 9.54
N TRP A 321 -15.36 -2.05 9.51
CA TRP A 321 -14.58 -0.82 9.22
C TRP A 321 -14.78 -0.30 7.81
N PHE A 322 -14.97 -1.21 6.86
CA PHE A 322 -15.17 -0.90 5.45
C PHE A 322 -16.56 -1.38 5.03
N GLN A 323 -17.25 -0.56 4.23
CA GLN A 323 -18.55 -0.94 3.69
C GLN A 323 -18.36 -1.96 2.58
N GLU A 324 -19.23 -2.97 2.54
CA GLU A 324 -19.38 -3.87 1.39
C GLU A 324 -18.14 -4.70 1.01
N ILE A 325 -17.22 -4.97 1.94
CA ILE A 325 -16.13 -5.92 1.68
C ILE A 325 -16.64 -7.36 1.55
N ASN A 326 -16.18 -8.07 0.54
CA ASN A 326 -16.51 -9.47 0.30
C ASN A 326 -15.60 -10.42 1.11
N GLU A 327 -15.82 -11.75 1.00
CA GLU A 327 -15.03 -12.73 1.75
C GLU A 327 -13.55 -12.75 1.34
N ASP A 328 -13.23 -12.57 0.06
CA ASP A 328 -11.85 -12.57 -0.44
C ASP A 328 -11.08 -11.34 0.06
N GLU A 329 -11.72 -10.17 0.03
CA GLU A 329 -11.19 -8.92 0.61
C GLU A 329 -10.99 -9.03 2.13
N LEU A 330 -11.89 -9.73 2.82
CA LEU A 330 -11.74 -10.00 4.26
C LEU A 330 -10.53 -10.91 4.54
N GLU A 331 -10.31 -11.95 3.73
CA GLU A 331 -9.13 -12.82 3.84
C GLU A 331 -7.84 -12.07 3.49
N GLU A 332 -7.92 -11.09 2.59
CA GLU A 332 -6.80 -10.22 2.23
C GLU A 332 -6.38 -9.33 3.42
N ILE A 333 -7.32 -8.67 4.10
CA ILE A 333 -6.99 -7.84 5.28
C ILE A 333 -6.52 -8.68 6.48
N LYS A 334 -6.95 -9.95 6.58
CA LYS A 334 -6.48 -10.88 7.62
C LYS A 334 -4.99 -11.21 7.50
N GLN A 335 -4.36 -10.91 6.36
CA GLN A 335 -2.91 -11.02 6.20
C GLN A 335 -2.13 -9.91 6.93
N VAL A 336 -2.79 -8.86 7.46
CA VAL A 336 -2.13 -7.79 8.19
C VAL A 336 -1.98 -8.17 9.66
N HIS A 337 -0.75 -8.47 10.10
CA HIS A 337 -0.48 -8.82 11.49
C HIS A 337 0.28 -7.72 12.22
N LEU A 338 -0.10 -7.46 13.48
CA LEU A 338 0.56 -6.50 14.36
C LEU A 338 1.18 -7.20 15.57
N TYR A 339 2.42 -6.84 15.89
CA TYR A 339 3.14 -7.33 17.04
C TYR A 339 3.77 -6.18 17.82
N LYS A 340 3.99 -6.41 19.12
CA LYS A 340 4.76 -5.54 19.99
C LYS A 340 6.01 -6.26 20.47
N VAL A 341 7.18 -5.65 20.26
CA VAL A 341 8.46 -6.17 20.76
C VAL A 341 8.48 -6.13 22.30
N VAL A 342 8.92 -7.23 22.92
CA VAL A 342 8.96 -7.42 24.39
C VAL A 342 10.33 -7.27 25.02
#